data_AF-A0A1V5LJ71-F1
#
_entry.id   AF-A0A1V5LJ71-F1
#
_cell.length_a   1.000
_cell.length_b   1.000
_cell.length_c   1.000
_cell.angle_alpha   90.00
_cell.angle_beta   90.00
_cell.angle_gamma   90.00
#
_symmetry.space_group_name_H-M   'P 1'
#
loop_
_entity.id
_entity.type
_entity.pdbx_description
1 polymer ?
#
loop_
_entity_poly.entity_id
_entity_poly.type
_entity_poly.pdbx_seq_one_letter_code
_entity_poly.pdbx_strand_id
1 'polypeptide(L)'
;MLNPFKTSQAKDFNFWFFLIGVFGAIYSVLSWQGTQGFNSSAKTAHEAKMAGVLSNWRGIPQVIFLLFIPVAAYTLMHHPDFLAKAGHVKGVLGTVNDHVLESQLTVPLVLTQLLPRGIMGAFVAVMLMASISTLESYMHSWGSIFVQDVVMPIRKKPLTPQQHIKYLRLAIAGVALFVFAFSNIFRQTQYILLFFAVTGAIYAGGSGAVIIGGLYWKRGTAAAAWSAMLTGSFIAVSGTVIPSILKANPGLGDSLPWLAALGAINGQIFWFLAMASAILVYILVSLLGPRHEYNMDQLLHRGRYAVMEDAMAASSEPVKGWRMLGMNKLFTRGDKFIYIASYAWTFLWFIVFVVGTLLTLTGGISDLSWMRFWYIYIIVGVVISVIVVIWFTTGGLIDMRRMFAELHTRVRDHSDDGTVRRETDAH
;
A
#
# COMPACT_ATOMS: atom_id res chain seq x y z
N MET A 1 1.13 7.16 24.09
CA MET A 1 0.45 8.42 23.72
C MET A 1 -1.04 8.15 23.63
N LEU A 2 -1.80 8.45 24.69
CA LEU A 2 -3.27 8.31 24.67
C LEU A 2 -3.96 9.51 24.03
N ASN A 3 -3.36 10.69 24.17
CA ASN A 3 -3.85 11.93 23.59
C ASN A 3 -3.10 12.21 22.27
N PRO A 4 -3.77 12.14 21.10
CA PRO A 4 -3.14 12.33 19.80
C PRO A 4 -2.67 13.77 19.54
N PHE A 5 -3.03 14.74 20.37
CA PHE A 5 -2.54 16.12 20.29
C PHE A 5 -1.29 16.36 21.13
N LYS A 6 -0.90 15.41 21.99
CA LYS A 6 0.34 15.45 22.79
C LYS A 6 1.47 14.69 22.09
N THR A 7 1.72 14.99 20.81
CA THR A 7 2.74 14.30 19.99
C THR A 7 4.12 14.96 20.02
N SER A 8 4.31 16.05 20.78
CA SER A 8 5.58 16.80 20.83
C SER A 8 6.79 15.96 21.26
N GLN A 9 6.55 14.84 21.96
CA GLN A 9 7.60 13.90 22.38
C GLN A 9 7.86 12.75 21.38
N ALA A 10 7.04 12.58 20.33
CA ALA A 10 7.28 11.58 19.28
C ALA A 10 8.05 12.22 18.13
N LYS A 11 9.38 12.02 18.12
CA LYS A 11 10.25 12.60 17.07
C LYS A 11 9.87 12.11 15.67
N ASP A 12 9.64 10.81 15.49
CA ASP A 12 9.47 10.18 14.17
C ASP A 12 8.00 9.94 13.75
N PHE A 13 7.07 9.91 14.71
CA PHE A 13 5.64 9.61 14.48
C PHE A 13 4.74 10.79 14.90
N ASN A 14 5.11 12.00 14.45
CA ASN A 14 4.37 13.23 14.73
C ASN A 14 3.30 13.53 13.66
N PHE A 15 2.61 14.67 13.77
CA PHE A 15 1.58 15.10 12.81
C PHE A 15 2.03 15.03 11.33
N TRP A 16 3.26 15.46 11.02
CA TRP A 16 3.78 15.43 9.65
C TRP A 16 3.91 14.01 9.11
N PHE A 17 4.18 13.03 9.98
CA PHE A 17 4.26 11.64 9.56
C PHE A 17 2.94 11.18 8.92
N PHE A 18 1.83 11.44 9.61
CA PHE A 18 0.50 11.07 9.15
C PHE A 18 0.05 11.90 7.94
N LEU A 19 0.31 13.21 7.94
CA LEU A 19 -0.07 14.09 6.83
C LEU A 19 0.63 13.69 5.53
N ILE A 20 1.94 13.43 5.60
CA ILE A 20 2.71 12.90 4.45
C ILE A 20 2.15 11.54 4.02
N GLY A 21 1.79 10.68 4.97
CA GLY A 21 1.21 9.38 4.67
C GLY A 21 -0.12 9.49 3.90
N VAL A 22 -0.98 10.43 4.27
CA VAL A 22 -2.23 10.72 3.55
C VAL A 22 -1.94 11.22 2.13
N PHE A 23 -1.02 12.18 1.99
CA PHE A 23 -0.61 12.68 0.67
C PHE A 23 -0.05 11.55 -0.20
N GLY A 24 0.85 10.74 0.34
CA GLY A 24 1.46 9.61 -0.35
C GLY A 24 0.45 8.54 -0.76
N ALA A 25 -0.55 8.26 0.09
CA ALA A 25 -1.63 7.32 -0.21
C ALA A 25 -2.47 7.77 -1.40
N ILE A 26 -2.74 9.07 -1.55
CA ILE A 26 -3.47 9.64 -2.70
C ILE A 26 -2.58 9.69 -3.95
N TYR A 27 -1.33 10.14 -3.79
CA TYR A 27 -0.38 10.29 -4.88
C TYR A 27 0.01 8.94 -5.51
N SER A 28 0.02 7.87 -4.71
CA SER A 28 0.48 6.53 -5.12
C SER A 28 -0.67 5.58 -5.49
N VAL A 29 -1.89 6.08 -5.68
CA VAL A 29 -3.03 5.25 -6.09
C VAL A 29 -2.70 4.54 -7.40
N LEU A 30 -2.88 3.22 -7.43
CA LEU A 30 -2.56 2.32 -8.55
C LEU A 30 -1.07 2.28 -8.96
N SER A 31 -0.17 2.99 -8.27
CA SER A 31 1.26 2.87 -8.53
C SER A 31 1.85 1.59 -7.92
N TRP A 32 1.26 1.06 -6.85
CA TRP A 32 1.77 -0.14 -6.18
C TRP A 32 1.62 -1.40 -7.05
N GLN A 33 2.75 -1.94 -7.51
CA GLN A 33 2.77 -3.08 -8.43
C GLN A 33 2.66 -4.45 -7.74
N GLY A 34 2.79 -4.52 -6.41
CA GLY A 34 2.60 -5.78 -5.66
C GLY A 34 1.18 -6.37 -5.80
N THR A 35 0.21 -5.56 -6.26
CA THR A 35 -1.17 -5.98 -6.52
C THR A 35 -1.55 -5.89 -8.01
N GLN A 36 -0.57 -5.74 -8.91
CA GLN A 36 -0.82 -5.53 -10.35
C GLN A 36 -1.69 -6.64 -10.96
N GLY A 37 -1.39 -7.91 -10.66
CA GLY A 37 -2.18 -9.04 -11.15
C GLY A 37 -3.66 -8.99 -10.74
N PHE A 38 -3.95 -8.54 -9.51
CA PHE A 38 -5.34 -8.39 -9.06
C PHE A 38 -6.05 -7.21 -9.76
N ASN A 39 -5.33 -6.13 -10.01
CA ASN A 39 -5.87 -4.95 -10.69
C ASN A 39 -6.20 -5.22 -12.17
N SER A 40 -5.47 -6.13 -12.83
CA SER A 40 -5.66 -6.49 -14.24
C SER A 40 -6.54 -7.71 -14.47
N SER A 41 -6.86 -8.49 -13.44
CA SER A 41 -7.63 -9.74 -13.55
C SER A 41 -9.11 -9.61 -13.19
N ALA A 42 -9.60 -8.38 -12.99
CA ALA A 42 -11.01 -8.17 -12.69
C ALA A 42 -11.90 -8.61 -13.87
N LYS A 43 -13.04 -9.23 -13.56
CA LYS A 43 -13.98 -9.72 -14.59
C LYS A 43 -14.57 -8.58 -15.43
N THR A 44 -14.87 -7.45 -14.78
CA THR A 44 -15.39 -6.22 -15.42
C THR A 44 -14.89 -4.99 -14.66
N ALA A 45 -15.00 -3.81 -15.27
CA ALA A 45 -14.69 -2.54 -14.60
C ALA A 45 -15.55 -2.30 -13.35
N HIS A 46 -16.81 -2.76 -13.35
CA HIS A 46 -17.69 -2.67 -12.17
C HIS A 46 -17.18 -3.54 -11.02
N GLU A 47 -16.80 -4.78 -11.31
CA GLU A 47 -16.22 -5.69 -10.31
C GLU A 47 -14.89 -5.15 -9.75
N ALA A 48 -14.04 -4.57 -10.60
CA ALA A 48 -12.80 -3.91 -10.17
C ALA A 48 -13.09 -2.77 -9.18
N LYS A 49 -14.09 -1.95 -9.47
CA LYS A 49 -14.54 -0.87 -8.58
C LYS A 49 -15.08 -1.41 -7.25
N MET A 50 -15.92 -2.44 -7.29
CA MET A 50 -16.47 -3.05 -6.09
C MET A 50 -15.41 -3.74 -5.23
N ALA A 51 -14.40 -4.36 -5.84
CA ALA A 51 -13.25 -4.92 -5.12
C ALA A 51 -12.51 -3.85 -4.31
N GLY A 52 -12.32 -2.65 -4.85
CA GLY A 52 -11.74 -1.51 -4.12
C GLY A 52 -12.57 -1.09 -2.90
N VAL A 53 -13.90 -1.05 -3.02
CA VAL A 53 -14.81 -0.71 -1.93
C VAL A 53 -14.78 -1.79 -0.83
N LEU A 54 -14.81 -3.06 -1.22
CA LEU A 54 -14.73 -4.19 -0.31
C LEU A 54 -13.37 -4.25 0.40
N SER A 55 -12.28 -3.88 -0.27
CA SER A 55 -10.94 -3.83 0.34
C SER A 55 -10.90 -2.93 1.59
N ASN A 56 -11.66 -1.82 1.60
CA ASN A 56 -11.75 -0.93 2.76
C ASN A 56 -12.36 -1.64 3.99
N TRP A 57 -13.38 -2.47 3.80
CA TRP A 57 -13.98 -3.25 4.89
C TRP A 57 -13.00 -4.28 5.45
N ARG A 58 -12.27 -4.98 4.57
CA ARG A 58 -11.21 -5.93 4.97
C ARG A 58 -10.12 -5.25 5.81
N GLY A 59 -9.84 -3.98 5.57
CA GLY A 59 -8.86 -3.21 6.33
C GLY A 59 -9.21 -3.04 7.81
N ILE A 60 -10.49 -3.08 8.18
CA ILE A 60 -10.94 -2.86 9.57
C ILE A 60 -10.38 -3.94 10.51
N PRO A 61 -10.63 -5.26 10.29
CA PRO A 61 -9.99 -6.32 11.08
C PRO A 61 -8.47 -6.20 11.18
N GLN A 62 -7.80 -5.81 10.08
CA GLN A 62 -6.35 -5.69 10.05
C GLN A 62 -5.84 -4.57 10.97
N VAL A 63 -6.46 -3.40 10.92
CA VAL A 63 -6.11 -2.26 11.78
C VAL A 63 -6.38 -2.59 13.25
N ILE A 64 -7.53 -3.21 13.55
CA ILE A 64 -7.88 -3.58 14.93
C ILE A 64 -6.89 -4.60 15.48
N PHE A 65 -6.50 -5.59 14.69
CA PHE A 65 -5.46 -6.55 15.06
C PHE A 65 -4.11 -5.85 15.36
N LEU A 66 -3.68 -4.92 14.48
CA LEU A 66 -2.45 -4.16 14.64
C LEU A 66 -2.45 -3.20 15.85
N LEU A 67 -3.63 -2.77 16.33
CA LEU A 67 -3.75 -1.94 17.53
C LEU A 67 -3.88 -2.78 18.80
N PHE A 68 -4.70 -3.83 18.77
CA PHE A 68 -5.04 -4.61 19.95
C PHE A 68 -3.84 -5.39 20.50
N ILE A 69 -3.06 -6.04 19.63
CA ILE A 69 -1.92 -6.86 20.06
C ILE A 69 -0.84 -6.03 20.76
N PRO A 70 -0.35 -4.90 20.21
CA PRO A 70 0.64 -4.09 20.89
C PRO A 70 0.13 -3.52 22.22
N VAL A 71 -1.16 -3.17 22.33
CA VAL A 71 -1.75 -2.72 23.60
C VAL A 71 -1.74 -3.85 24.63
N ALA A 72 -2.17 -5.06 24.27
CA ALA A 72 -2.11 -6.22 25.15
C ALA A 72 -0.66 -6.54 25.56
N ALA A 73 0.29 -6.43 24.62
CA ALA A 73 1.69 -6.64 24.91
C ALA A 73 2.26 -5.59 25.87
N TYR A 74 1.89 -4.32 25.66
CA TYR A 74 2.28 -3.22 26.54
C TYR A 74 1.74 -3.42 27.95
N THR A 75 0.47 -3.81 28.09
CA THR A 75 -0.15 -4.11 29.39
C THR A 75 0.58 -5.23 30.10
N LEU A 76 0.92 -6.34 29.43
CA LEU A 76 1.67 -7.42 30.06
C LEU A 76 3.05 -6.96 30.55
N MET A 77 3.74 -6.11 29.78
CA MET A 77 5.10 -5.67 30.11
C MET A 77 5.18 -4.66 31.27
N HIS A 78 4.07 -3.98 31.59
CA HIS A 78 4.06 -2.85 32.53
C HIS A 78 3.08 -2.99 33.71
N HIS A 79 2.04 -3.81 33.60
CA HIS A 79 1.04 -3.93 34.65
C HIS A 79 1.57 -4.78 35.83
N PRO A 80 1.34 -4.36 37.10
CA PRO A 80 1.82 -5.09 38.29
C PRO A 80 1.43 -6.58 38.32
N ASP A 81 0.20 -6.90 37.90
CA ASP A 81 -0.31 -8.28 37.90
C ASP A 81 0.47 -9.24 36.98
N PHE A 82 1.23 -8.72 36.02
CA PHE A 82 1.95 -9.52 35.04
C PHE A 82 3.47 -9.50 35.20
N LEU A 83 3.99 -8.97 36.32
CA LEU A 83 5.44 -8.80 36.56
C LEU A 83 6.25 -10.09 36.35
N ALA A 84 5.74 -11.26 36.76
CA ALA A 84 6.43 -12.53 36.56
C ALA A 84 6.59 -12.88 35.07
N LYS A 85 5.51 -12.71 34.28
CA LYS A 85 5.53 -12.95 32.83
C LYS A 85 6.42 -11.93 32.10
N ALA A 86 6.34 -10.66 32.52
CA ALA A 86 7.19 -9.60 31.99
C ALA A 86 8.67 -9.87 32.27
N GLY A 87 9.01 -10.39 33.46
CA GLY A 87 10.36 -10.78 33.84
C GLY A 87 10.96 -11.84 32.91
N HIS A 88 10.17 -12.86 32.56
CA HIS A 88 10.59 -13.89 31.60
C HIS A 88 10.89 -13.28 30.22
N VAL A 89 10.00 -12.42 29.70
CA VAL A 89 10.21 -11.74 28.42
C VAL A 89 11.46 -10.85 28.44
N LYS A 90 11.64 -10.05 29.50
CA LYS A 90 12.82 -9.19 29.68
C LYS A 90 14.12 -10.00 29.74
N GLY A 91 14.11 -11.17 30.36
CA GLY A 91 15.27 -12.06 30.40
C GLY A 91 15.72 -12.51 29.01
N VAL A 92 14.78 -12.87 28.13
CA VAL A 92 15.08 -13.26 26.74
C VAL A 92 15.53 -12.04 25.93
N LEU A 93 14.82 -10.92 26.05
CA LEU A 93 15.17 -9.67 25.36
C LEU A 93 16.57 -9.16 25.74
N GLY A 94 16.98 -9.35 26.99
CA GLY A 94 18.33 -8.99 27.46
C GLY A 94 19.48 -9.74 26.79
N THR A 95 19.21 -10.82 26.07
CA THR A 95 20.22 -11.53 25.25
C THR A 95 20.40 -10.95 23.85
N VAL A 96 19.55 -10.00 23.46
CA VAL A 96 19.54 -9.38 22.12
C VAL A 96 20.35 -8.08 22.17
N ASN A 97 21.49 -8.05 21.49
CA ASN A 97 22.41 -6.91 21.49
C ASN A 97 22.01 -5.74 20.57
N ASP A 98 20.83 -5.79 19.94
CA ASP A 98 20.33 -4.78 19.00
C ASP A 98 18.95 -4.29 19.47
N HIS A 99 18.86 -3.02 19.88
CA HIS A 99 17.63 -2.41 20.39
C HIS A 99 16.47 -2.37 19.38
N VAL A 100 16.75 -2.32 18.07
CA VAL A 100 15.71 -2.36 17.04
C VAL A 100 15.14 -3.77 16.97
N LEU A 101 16.01 -4.78 16.99
CA LEU A 101 15.59 -6.18 17.01
C LEU A 101 14.87 -6.54 18.31
N GLU A 102 15.34 -6.05 19.46
CA GLU A 102 14.69 -6.19 20.76
C GLU A 102 13.24 -5.68 20.71
N SER A 103 13.03 -4.49 20.15
CA SER A 103 11.69 -3.90 19.96
C SER A 103 10.80 -4.78 19.08
N GLN A 104 11.32 -5.31 17.97
CA GLN A 104 10.58 -6.17 17.05
C GLN A 104 10.21 -7.53 17.66
N LEU A 105 11.08 -8.09 18.50
CA LEU A 105 10.85 -9.39 19.16
C LEU A 105 9.93 -9.31 20.38
N THR A 106 9.74 -8.11 20.95
CA THR A 106 8.94 -7.91 22.16
C THR A 106 7.52 -8.46 21.99
N VAL A 107 6.79 -8.07 20.94
CA VAL A 107 5.40 -8.49 20.75
C VAL A 107 5.27 -10.02 20.53
N PRO A 108 6.05 -10.66 19.64
CA PRO A 108 6.05 -12.12 19.51
C PRO A 108 6.33 -12.84 20.82
N LEU A 109 7.32 -12.40 21.60
CA LEU A 109 7.67 -13.02 22.88
C LEU A 109 6.55 -12.88 23.90
N VAL A 110 5.90 -11.72 23.98
CA VAL A 110 4.75 -11.52 24.86
C VAL A 110 3.59 -12.44 24.48
N LEU A 111 3.32 -12.63 23.19
CA LEU A 111 2.27 -13.54 22.74
C LEU A 111 2.50 -14.99 23.20
N THR A 112 3.76 -15.44 23.30
CA THR A 112 4.07 -16.77 23.88
C THR A 112 3.66 -16.92 25.34
N GLN A 113 3.55 -15.82 26.09
CA GLN A 113 3.14 -15.81 27.50
C GLN A 113 1.63 -15.61 27.69
N LEU A 114 0.94 -15.16 26.64
CA LEU A 114 -0.50 -14.88 26.64
C LEU A 114 -1.31 -16.03 26.04
N LEU A 115 -0.85 -16.62 24.94
CA LEU A 115 -1.63 -17.56 24.15
C LEU A 115 -1.46 -19.02 24.66
N PRO A 116 -2.56 -19.77 24.84
CA PRO A 116 -2.51 -21.20 25.11
C PRO A 116 -1.84 -21.99 23.96
N ARG A 117 -1.31 -23.18 24.29
CA ARG A 117 -0.49 -24.00 23.37
C ARG A 117 -1.16 -24.33 22.02
N GLY A 118 -2.49 -24.46 21.95
CA GLY A 118 -3.21 -24.66 20.68
C GLY A 118 -3.45 -23.36 19.88
N ILE A 119 -3.83 -22.28 20.56
CA ILE A 119 -4.09 -20.98 19.92
C ILE A 119 -2.80 -20.37 19.40
N MET A 120 -1.67 -20.57 20.10
CA MET A 120 -0.36 -20.16 19.62
C MET A 120 0.00 -20.87 18.30
N GLY A 121 -0.27 -22.18 18.19
CA GLY A 121 -0.07 -22.93 16.94
C GLY A 121 -0.94 -22.39 15.81
N ALA A 122 -2.23 -22.12 16.07
CA ALA A 122 -3.13 -21.51 15.09
C ALA A 122 -2.67 -20.10 14.67
N PHE A 123 -2.19 -19.30 15.62
CA PHE A 123 -1.64 -17.97 15.36
C PHE A 123 -0.42 -18.05 14.42
N VAL A 124 0.53 -18.94 14.70
CA VAL A 124 1.71 -19.16 13.84
C VAL A 124 1.28 -19.61 12.45
N ALA A 125 0.30 -20.52 12.34
CA ALA A 125 -0.22 -20.95 11.04
C ALA A 125 -0.82 -19.77 10.24
N VAL A 126 -1.60 -18.90 10.89
CA VAL A 126 -2.16 -17.70 10.24
C VAL A 126 -1.07 -16.72 9.82
N MET A 127 -0.06 -16.49 10.65
CA MET A 127 1.08 -15.63 10.30
C MET A 127 1.89 -16.19 9.11
N LEU A 128 2.10 -17.51 9.07
CA LEU A 128 2.73 -18.18 7.92
C LEU A 128 1.89 -18.05 6.65
N MET A 129 0.56 -18.28 6.73
CA MET A 129 -0.33 -18.09 5.58
C MET A 129 -0.32 -16.65 5.09
N ALA A 130 -0.34 -15.66 5.99
CA ALA A 130 -0.26 -14.25 5.63
C ALA A 130 1.08 -13.89 4.96
N SER A 131 2.18 -14.48 5.43
CA SER A 131 3.50 -14.35 4.81
C SER A 131 3.53 -14.97 3.41
N ILE A 132 3.04 -16.21 3.28
CA ILE A 132 2.97 -16.92 2.00
C ILE A 132 2.10 -16.17 0.99
N SER A 133 0.90 -15.70 1.39
CA SER A 133 0.04 -14.93 0.49
C SER A 133 0.68 -13.64 0.02
N THR A 134 1.46 -12.99 0.90
CA THR A 134 2.19 -11.77 0.55
C THR A 134 3.30 -12.12 -0.44
N LEU A 135 4.18 -13.06 -0.11
CA LEU A 135 5.30 -13.47 -0.95
C LEU A 135 4.85 -13.96 -2.34
N GLU A 136 3.78 -14.76 -2.41
CA GLU A 136 3.20 -15.24 -3.66
C GLU A 136 2.83 -14.09 -4.59
N SER A 137 2.10 -13.10 -4.08
CA SER A 137 1.66 -11.96 -4.89
C SER A 137 2.83 -11.10 -5.38
N TYR A 138 3.84 -10.82 -4.53
CA TYR A 138 5.03 -10.08 -4.96
C TYR A 138 5.89 -10.84 -5.97
N MET A 139 6.13 -12.12 -5.73
CA MET A 139 6.92 -12.95 -6.65
C MET A 139 6.23 -13.05 -8.01
N HIS A 140 4.91 -13.21 -8.01
CA HIS A 140 4.11 -13.22 -9.24
C HIS A 140 4.20 -11.87 -9.96
N SER A 141 3.94 -10.75 -9.27
CA SER A 141 4.01 -9.42 -9.87
C SER A 141 5.39 -9.09 -10.44
N TRP A 142 6.48 -9.32 -9.71
CA TRP A 142 7.82 -9.02 -10.22
C TRP A 142 8.22 -9.95 -11.36
N GLY A 143 7.83 -11.22 -11.29
CA GLY A 143 8.04 -12.18 -12.36
C GLY A 143 7.28 -11.81 -13.64
N SER A 144 6.02 -11.39 -13.53
CA SER A 144 5.20 -10.98 -14.67
C SER A 144 5.72 -9.69 -15.29
N ILE A 145 6.04 -8.68 -14.47
CA ILE A 145 6.65 -7.41 -14.92
C ILE A 145 7.95 -7.69 -15.67
N PHE A 146 8.82 -8.54 -15.14
CA PHE A 146 10.08 -8.86 -15.82
C PHE A 146 9.83 -9.51 -17.20
N VAL A 147 8.90 -10.46 -17.30
CA VAL A 147 8.62 -11.13 -18.58
C VAL A 147 7.93 -10.18 -19.57
N GLN A 148 6.93 -9.42 -19.11
CA GLN A 148 6.10 -8.55 -19.95
C GLN A 148 6.79 -7.26 -20.36
N ASP A 149 7.54 -6.64 -19.45
CA ASP A 149 8.10 -5.29 -19.68
C ASP A 149 9.57 -5.32 -20.11
N VAL A 150 10.28 -6.43 -19.86
CA VAL A 150 11.70 -6.57 -20.22
C VAL A 150 11.90 -7.64 -21.28
N VAL A 151 11.50 -8.88 -21.03
CA VAL A 151 11.81 -10.00 -21.93
C VAL A 151 11.07 -9.87 -23.27
N MET A 152 9.75 -9.63 -23.25
CA MET A 152 8.95 -9.56 -24.47
C MET A 152 9.33 -8.37 -25.38
N PRO A 153 9.48 -7.13 -24.88
CA PRO A 153 9.87 -5.98 -25.70
C PRO A 153 11.27 -6.13 -26.32
N ILE A 154 12.22 -6.71 -25.58
CA ILE A 154 13.57 -6.98 -26.11
C ILE A 154 13.55 -8.07 -27.17
N ARG A 155 12.74 -9.12 -26.96
CA ARG A 155 12.65 -10.27 -27.88
C ARG A 155 12.01 -9.92 -29.22
N LYS A 156 11.06 -8.98 -29.25
CA LYS A 156 10.29 -8.53 -30.43
C LYS A 156 9.53 -9.63 -31.19
N LYS A 157 9.62 -10.90 -30.78
CA LYS A 157 8.90 -12.04 -31.33
C LYS A 157 7.93 -12.57 -30.29
N PRO A 158 6.65 -12.79 -30.65
CA PRO A 158 5.65 -13.28 -29.71
C PRO A 158 6.07 -14.64 -29.13
N LEU A 159 5.81 -14.83 -27.85
CA LEU A 159 6.04 -16.10 -27.17
C LEU A 159 4.85 -17.02 -27.41
N THR A 160 5.12 -18.30 -27.66
CA THR A 160 4.05 -19.31 -27.57
C THR A 160 3.56 -19.40 -26.12
N PRO A 161 2.29 -19.77 -25.86
CA PRO A 161 1.77 -19.88 -24.50
C PRO A 161 2.62 -20.76 -23.58
N GLN A 162 3.14 -21.88 -24.08
CA GLN A 162 4.00 -22.78 -23.29
C GLN A 162 5.34 -22.13 -22.93
N GLN A 163 5.95 -21.39 -23.87
CA GLN A 163 7.18 -20.64 -23.63
C GLN A 163 6.96 -19.50 -22.64
N HIS A 164 5.85 -18.78 -22.76
CA HIS A 164 5.49 -17.70 -21.86
C HIS A 164 5.36 -18.21 -20.41
N ILE A 165 4.58 -19.27 -20.19
CA ILE A 165 4.44 -19.88 -18.85
C ILE A 165 5.78 -20.39 -18.32
N LYS A 166 6.63 -20.99 -19.16
CA LYS A 166 7.96 -21.43 -18.76
C LYS A 166 8.83 -20.26 -18.30
N TYR A 167 8.85 -19.15 -19.04
CA TYR A 167 9.63 -17.97 -18.70
C TYR A 167 9.12 -17.31 -17.42
N LEU A 168 7.80 -17.23 -17.24
CA LEU A 168 7.19 -16.72 -16.02
C LEU A 168 7.60 -17.54 -14.79
N ARG A 169 7.55 -18.88 -14.87
CA ARG A 169 7.98 -19.75 -13.77
C ARG A 169 9.46 -19.60 -13.44
N LEU A 170 10.31 -19.46 -14.47
CA LEU A 170 11.75 -19.22 -14.28
C LEU A 170 12.02 -17.84 -13.66
N ALA A 171 11.30 -16.81 -14.09
CA ALA A 171 11.40 -15.46 -13.52
C ALA A 171 10.98 -15.46 -12.04
N ILE A 172 9.85 -16.09 -11.71
CA ILE A 172 9.39 -16.26 -10.31
C ILE A 172 10.43 -16.99 -9.47
N ALA A 173 11.01 -18.09 -9.96
CA ALA A 173 12.07 -18.82 -9.27
C ALA A 173 13.34 -17.97 -9.08
N GLY A 174 13.73 -17.19 -10.08
CA GLY A 174 14.85 -16.25 -10.00
C GLY A 174 14.62 -15.14 -8.97
N VAL A 175 13.42 -14.56 -8.95
CA VAL A 175 13.01 -13.59 -7.93
C VAL A 175 13.07 -14.21 -6.53
N ALA A 176 12.56 -15.43 -6.36
CA ALA A 176 12.61 -16.14 -5.08
C ALA A 176 14.06 -16.35 -4.60
N LEU A 177 14.95 -16.78 -5.49
CA LEU A 177 16.38 -16.95 -5.19
C LEU A 177 17.04 -15.62 -4.80
N PHE A 178 16.73 -14.54 -5.53
CA PHE A 178 17.24 -13.21 -5.22
C PHE A 178 16.76 -12.74 -3.84
N VAL A 179 15.47 -12.84 -3.54
CA VAL A 179 14.91 -12.45 -2.24
C VAL A 179 15.53 -13.27 -1.11
N PHE A 180 15.71 -14.57 -1.32
CA PHE A 180 16.39 -15.44 -0.34
C PHE A 180 17.84 -15.00 -0.09
N ALA A 181 18.64 -14.82 -1.15
CA ALA A 181 20.02 -14.39 -1.02
C ALA A 181 20.14 -12.99 -0.39
N PHE A 182 19.30 -12.04 -0.84
CA PHE A 182 19.26 -10.68 -0.30
C PHE A 182 18.87 -10.65 1.17
N SER A 183 17.89 -11.46 1.59
CA SER A 183 17.45 -11.55 2.99
C SER A 183 18.53 -12.08 3.94
N ASN A 184 19.52 -12.84 3.45
CA ASN A 184 20.65 -13.30 4.26
C ASN A 184 21.72 -12.20 4.46
N ILE A 185 21.77 -11.19 3.58
CA ILE A 185 22.80 -10.14 3.58
C ILE A 185 22.25 -8.86 4.22
N PHE A 186 21.00 -8.50 3.90
CA PHE A 186 20.41 -7.23 4.29
C PHE A 186 19.92 -7.27 5.74
N ARG A 187 20.45 -6.36 6.56
CA ARG A 187 19.99 -6.14 7.94
C ARG A 187 19.15 -4.87 8.00
N GLN A 188 17.90 -4.99 8.41
CA GLN A 188 17.03 -3.85 8.65
C GLN A 188 17.49 -3.12 9.92
N THR A 189 17.82 -1.83 9.80
CA THR A 189 18.34 -1.00 10.91
C THR A 189 17.38 0.10 11.38
N GLN A 190 16.21 0.21 10.75
CA GLN A 190 15.17 1.20 11.05
C GLN A 190 13.88 0.52 11.52
N TYR A 191 12.94 1.27 12.10
CA TYR A 191 11.59 0.74 12.35
C TYR A 191 10.91 0.29 11.05
N ILE A 192 10.10 -0.76 11.11
CA ILE A 192 9.51 -1.40 9.92
C ILE A 192 8.68 -0.44 9.06
N LEU A 193 7.92 0.47 9.70
CA LEU A 193 7.11 1.47 8.99
C LEU A 193 7.98 2.53 8.29
N LEU A 194 9.09 2.93 8.90
CA LEU A 194 10.04 3.86 8.26
C LEU A 194 10.77 3.17 7.11
N PHE A 195 11.13 1.90 7.28
CA PHE A 195 11.72 1.10 6.22
C PHE A 195 10.77 0.96 5.01
N PHE A 196 9.47 0.73 5.24
CA PHE A 196 8.47 0.73 4.17
C PHE A 196 8.31 2.09 3.48
N ALA A 197 8.33 3.19 4.24
CA ALA A 197 8.28 4.53 3.64
C ALA A 197 9.47 4.78 2.71
N VAL A 198 10.68 4.44 3.15
CA VAL A 198 11.91 4.65 2.38
C VAL A 198 11.97 3.76 1.14
N THR A 199 11.71 2.46 1.28
CA THR A 199 11.74 1.52 0.16
C THR A 199 10.60 1.76 -0.82
N GLY A 200 9.41 2.07 -0.32
CA GLY A 200 8.27 2.49 -1.14
C GLY A 200 8.58 3.75 -1.95
N ALA A 201 9.27 4.73 -1.36
CA ALA A 201 9.64 5.98 -2.02
C ALA A 201 10.52 5.78 -3.28
N ILE A 202 11.30 4.70 -3.37
CA ILE A 202 12.17 4.42 -4.53
C ILE A 202 11.35 4.38 -5.82
N TYR A 203 10.20 3.71 -5.80
CA TYR A 203 9.31 3.64 -6.96
C TYR A 203 8.13 4.60 -6.86
N ALA A 204 7.48 4.65 -5.69
CA ALA A 204 6.29 5.46 -5.46
C ALA A 204 6.58 6.96 -5.51
N GLY A 205 7.82 7.38 -5.25
CA GLY A 205 8.23 8.80 -5.32
C GLY A 205 8.01 9.39 -6.70
N GLY A 206 8.41 8.69 -7.76
CA GLY A 206 8.24 9.16 -9.15
C GLY A 206 6.95 8.73 -9.82
N SER A 207 6.51 7.49 -9.59
CA SER A 207 5.42 6.86 -10.36
C SER A 207 4.07 7.58 -10.22
N GLY A 208 3.77 8.18 -9.07
CA GLY A 208 2.55 8.96 -8.88
C GLY A 208 2.44 10.13 -9.86
N ALA A 209 3.53 10.90 -10.03
CA ALA A 209 3.57 12.02 -10.98
C ALA A 209 3.43 11.53 -12.43
N VAL A 210 4.00 10.37 -12.76
CA VAL A 210 3.88 9.78 -14.09
C VAL A 210 2.46 9.32 -14.39
N ILE A 211 1.80 8.63 -13.45
CA ILE A 211 0.42 8.14 -13.62
C ILE A 211 -0.55 9.32 -13.69
N ILE A 212 -0.47 10.25 -12.74
CA ILE A 212 -1.35 11.42 -12.70
C ILE A 212 -1.12 12.30 -13.94
N GLY A 213 0.15 12.57 -14.27
CA GLY A 213 0.50 13.36 -15.45
C GLY A 213 0.09 12.68 -16.76
N GLY A 214 0.35 11.38 -16.91
CA GLY A 214 0.02 10.64 -18.12
C GLY A 214 -1.48 10.53 -18.38
N LEU A 215 -2.30 10.38 -17.33
CA LEU A 215 -3.75 10.19 -17.46
C LEU A 215 -4.56 11.48 -17.38
N TYR A 216 -4.03 12.55 -16.79
CA TYR A 216 -4.80 13.77 -16.52
C TYR A 216 -4.13 15.06 -16.99
N TRP A 217 -2.91 15.02 -17.53
CA TRP A 217 -2.20 16.21 -18.00
C TRP A 217 -1.90 16.14 -19.50
N LYS A 218 -2.60 16.96 -20.28
CA LYS A 218 -2.50 16.98 -21.75
C LYS A 218 -1.10 17.28 -22.29
N ARG A 219 -0.21 17.87 -21.48
CA ARG A 219 1.18 18.18 -21.86
C ARG A 219 2.18 17.14 -21.34
N GLY A 220 1.73 16.00 -20.83
CA GLY A 220 2.61 14.96 -20.28
C GLY A 220 3.52 14.43 -21.37
N THR A 221 4.83 14.32 -21.09
CA THR A 221 5.81 13.81 -22.05
C THR A 221 6.59 12.63 -21.49
N ALA A 222 7.10 11.76 -22.36
CA ALA A 222 7.96 10.65 -21.95
C ALA A 222 9.23 11.14 -21.24
N ALA A 223 9.80 12.26 -21.68
CA ALA A 223 10.94 12.89 -21.01
C ALA A 223 10.59 13.31 -19.58
N ALA A 224 9.45 13.97 -19.37
CA ALA A 224 8.98 14.35 -18.04
C ALA A 224 8.76 13.13 -17.14
N ALA A 225 8.22 12.04 -17.70
CA ALA A 225 8.03 10.80 -16.97
C ALA A 225 9.36 10.18 -16.51
N TRP A 226 10.34 10.06 -17.40
CA TRP A 226 11.67 9.54 -17.05
C TRP A 226 12.39 10.43 -16.04
N SER A 227 12.36 11.76 -16.24
CA SER A 227 12.98 12.69 -15.29
C SER A 227 12.36 12.58 -13.90
N ALA A 228 11.03 12.50 -13.79
CA ALA A 228 10.33 12.34 -12.52
C ALA A 228 10.68 11.01 -11.82
N MET A 229 10.72 9.90 -12.57
CA MET A 229 11.12 8.59 -12.05
C MET A 229 12.55 8.58 -11.51
N LEU A 230 13.49 9.15 -12.27
CA LEU A 230 14.90 9.22 -11.88
C LEU A 230 15.09 10.13 -10.67
N THR A 231 14.45 11.30 -10.63
CA THR A 231 14.53 12.21 -9.48
C THR A 231 13.95 11.58 -8.22
N GLY A 232 12.76 10.98 -8.29
CA GLY A 232 12.14 10.32 -7.14
C GLY A 232 13.01 9.16 -6.61
N SER A 233 13.50 8.31 -7.51
CA SER A 233 14.38 7.18 -7.15
C SER A 233 15.68 7.66 -6.52
N PHE A 234 16.32 8.67 -7.10
CA PHE A 234 17.58 9.23 -6.61
C PHE A 234 17.43 9.76 -5.19
N ILE A 235 16.41 10.60 -4.93
CA ILE A 235 16.16 11.17 -3.60
C ILE A 235 15.89 10.08 -2.56
N ALA A 236 15.07 9.08 -2.91
CA ALA A 236 14.74 7.97 -2.00
C ALA A 236 15.98 7.11 -1.66
N VAL A 237 16.80 6.79 -2.66
CA VAL A 237 18.05 6.03 -2.47
C VAL A 237 19.04 6.84 -1.62
N SER A 238 19.19 8.15 -1.90
CA SER A 238 20.02 9.04 -1.07
C SER A 238 19.56 9.03 0.39
N GLY A 239 18.25 9.01 0.64
CA GLY A 239 17.67 8.92 1.99
C GLY A 239 17.96 7.60 2.73
N THR A 240 18.41 6.57 2.04
CA THR A 240 18.87 5.31 2.67
C THR A 240 20.39 5.25 2.80
N VAL A 241 21.09 5.64 1.72
CA VAL A 241 22.54 5.52 1.60
C VAL A 241 23.26 6.52 2.51
N ILE A 242 22.81 7.78 2.57
CA ILE A 242 23.46 8.83 3.38
C ILE A 242 23.43 8.46 4.88
N PRO A 243 22.29 8.12 5.51
CA PRO A 243 22.28 7.67 6.90
C PRO A 243 23.13 6.42 7.14
N SER A 244 23.15 5.48 6.19
CA SER A 244 23.95 4.25 6.30
C SER A 244 25.46 4.54 6.31
N ILE A 245 25.94 5.44 5.44
CA ILE A 245 27.35 5.86 5.38
C ILE A 245 27.74 6.61 6.65
N LEU A 246 26.90 7.54 7.13
CA LEU A 246 27.17 8.31 8.34
C LEU A 246 27.19 7.43 9.59
N LYS A 247 26.34 6.40 9.65
CA LYS A 247 26.37 5.40 10.72
C LYS A 247 27.65 4.56 10.69
N ALA A 248 28.15 4.23 9.49
CA ALA A 248 29.40 3.49 9.33
C ALA A 248 30.64 4.35 9.61
N ASN A 249 30.57 5.66 9.36
CA ASN A 249 31.68 6.60 9.54
C ASN A 249 31.24 7.83 10.34
N PRO A 250 31.17 7.75 11.68
CA PRO A 250 30.69 8.85 12.51
C PRO A 250 31.44 10.18 12.31
N GLY A 251 32.77 10.15 12.12
CA GLY A 251 33.59 11.35 11.91
C GLY A 251 33.33 12.09 10.58
N LEU A 252 32.61 11.46 9.63
CA LEU A 252 32.18 12.12 8.40
C LEU A 252 31.05 13.13 8.67
N GLY A 253 30.21 12.85 9.68
CA GLY A 253 29.15 13.76 10.10
C GLY A 253 29.69 15.02 10.77
N ASP A 254 30.76 14.88 11.55
CA ASP A 254 31.41 16.01 12.24
C ASP A 254 32.15 16.93 11.26
N SER A 255 32.70 16.38 10.18
CA SER A 255 33.44 17.13 9.15
C SER A 255 32.55 17.78 8.09
N LEU A 256 31.36 17.23 7.82
CA LEU A 256 30.41 17.74 6.83
C LEU A 256 29.02 17.96 7.44
N PRO A 257 28.76 19.14 8.05
CA PRO A 257 27.50 19.42 8.75
C PRO A 257 26.25 19.33 7.86
N TRP A 258 26.37 19.67 6.57
CA TRP A 258 25.26 19.55 5.61
C TRP A 258 24.90 18.08 5.33
N LEU A 259 25.88 17.18 5.32
CA LEU A 259 25.66 15.76 5.13
C LEU A 259 25.02 15.14 6.38
N ALA A 260 25.49 15.54 7.57
CA ALA A 260 24.86 15.18 8.84
C ALA A 260 23.40 15.64 8.92
N ALA A 261 23.09 16.86 8.45
CA ALA A 261 21.72 17.36 8.38
C ALA A 261 20.83 16.52 7.46
N LEU A 262 21.34 16.11 6.29
CA LEU A 262 20.61 15.20 5.38
C LEU A 262 20.41 13.81 6.00
N GLY A 263 21.41 13.28 6.70
CA GLY A 263 21.33 12.00 7.40
C GLY A 263 20.34 11.98 8.57
N ALA A 264 20.04 13.14 9.16
CA ALA A 264 19.11 13.28 10.27
C ALA A 264 17.63 13.34 9.83
N ILE A 265 17.36 13.44 8.52
CA ILE A 265 16.00 13.47 7.98
C ILE A 265 15.38 12.07 8.09
N ASN A 266 14.15 12.00 8.60
CA ASN A 266 13.44 10.73 8.73
C ASN A 266 12.96 10.20 7.37
N GLY A 267 12.72 8.89 7.29
CA GLY A 267 12.32 8.22 6.04
C GLY A 267 11.01 8.75 5.43
N GLN A 268 10.09 9.23 6.27
CA GLN A 268 8.80 9.77 5.84
C GLN A 268 8.96 11.13 5.13
N ILE A 269 9.82 12.02 5.65
CA ILE A 269 10.13 13.30 5.01
C ILE A 269 10.89 13.06 3.70
N PHE A 270 11.81 12.09 3.65
CA PHE A 270 12.46 11.70 2.39
C PHE A 270 11.44 11.25 1.34
N TRP A 271 10.43 10.47 1.74
CA TRP A 271 9.35 10.09 0.82
C TRP A 271 8.60 11.33 0.30
N PHE A 272 8.26 12.28 1.16
CA PHE A 272 7.64 13.54 0.74
C PHE A 272 8.51 14.33 -0.25
N LEU A 273 9.79 14.48 0.05
CA LEU A 273 10.74 15.20 -0.82
C LEU A 273 10.89 14.51 -2.18
N ALA A 274 10.89 13.17 -2.22
CA ALA A 274 10.91 12.42 -3.47
C ALA A 274 9.65 12.70 -4.31
N MET A 275 8.47 12.67 -3.70
CA MET A 275 7.21 12.97 -4.38
C MET A 275 7.13 14.42 -4.87
N ALA A 276 7.43 15.38 -4.00
CA ALA A 276 7.36 16.81 -4.32
C ALA A 276 8.35 17.18 -5.44
N SER A 277 9.58 16.68 -5.36
CA SER A 277 10.60 16.91 -6.40
C SER A 277 10.21 16.24 -7.72
N ALA A 278 9.67 15.01 -7.69
CA ALA A 278 9.21 14.33 -8.90
C ALA A 278 8.07 15.09 -9.59
N ILE A 279 7.09 15.60 -8.82
CA ILE A 279 6.01 16.46 -9.34
C ILE A 279 6.59 17.71 -9.99
N LEU A 280 7.48 18.41 -9.28
CA LEU A 280 8.09 19.65 -9.78
C LEU A 280 8.86 19.39 -11.08
N VAL A 281 9.72 18.37 -11.11
CA VAL A 281 10.50 17.99 -12.29
C VAL A 281 9.58 17.58 -13.45
N TYR A 282 8.53 16.79 -13.18
CA TYR A 282 7.56 16.42 -14.20
C TYR A 282 6.93 17.66 -14.84
N ILE A 283 6.46 18.60 -14.03
CA ILE A 283 5.83 19.84 -14.49
C ILE A 283 6.84 20.68 -15.27
N LEU A 284 8.04 20.91 -14.74
CA LEU A 284 9.06 21.73 -15.39
C LEU A 284 9.46 21.15 -16.75
N VAL A 285 9.76 19.85 -16.82
CA VAL A 285 10.15 19.20 -18.09
C VAL A 285 9.00 19.15 -19.08
N SER A 286 7.76 18.93 -18.62
CA SER A 286 6.55 18.98 -19.46
C SER A 286 6.29 20.39 -20.01
N LEU A 287 6.57 21.44 -19.24
CA LEU A 287 6.30 22.82 -19.62
C LEU A 287 7.41 23.43 -20.50
N LEU A 288 8.68 23.12 -20.19
CA LEU A 288 9.87 23.63 -20.89
C LEU A 288 10.21 22.80 -22.13
N GLY A 289 9.77 21.54 -22.19
CA GLY A 289 9.93 20.69 -23.36
C GLY A 289 9.08 21.13 -24.57
N PRO A 290 9.26 20.46 -25.72
CA PRO A 290 8.50 20.76 -26.93
C PRO A 290 6.99 20.69 -26.68
N ARG A 291 6.26 21.74 -27.06
CA ARG A 291 4.81 21.82 -26.86
C ARG A 291 4.09 20.75 -27.68
N HIS A 292 3.62 19.71 -26.99
CA HIS A 292 2.71 18.71 -27.53
C HIS A 292 1.48 18.65 -26.62
N GLU A 293 0.29 18.77 -27.21
CA GLU A 293 -0.97 18.55 -26.50
C GLU A 293 -1.59 17.25 -27.00
N TYR A 294 -1.80 16.31 -26.09
CA TYR A 294 -2.45 15.05 -26.37
C TYR A 294 -3.97 15.15 -26.22
N ASN A 295 -4.69 14.45 -27.09
CA ASN A 295 -6.15 14.38 -27.03
C ASN A 295 -6.59 13.44 -25.89
N MET A 296 -6.84 14.03 -24.72
CA MET A 296 -7.25 13.29 -23.53
C MET A 296 -8.61 12.62 -23.68
N ASP A 297 -9.51 13.20 -24.48
CA ASP A 297 -10.83 12.60 -24.73
C ASP A 297 -10.71 11.32 -25.54
N GLN A 298 -9.74 11.25 -26.45
CA GLN A 298 -9.43 10.03 -27.17
C GLN A 298 -8.81 8.97 -26.24
N LEU A 299 -7.83 9.36 -25.43
CA LEU A 299 -7.15 8.45 -24.49
C LEU A 299 -8.12 7.83 -23.47
N LEU A 300 -9.11 8.61 -23.01
CA LEU A 300 -10.03 8.23 -21.95
C LEU A 300 -11.41 7.80 -22.48
N HIS A 301 -11.52 7.55 -23.80
CA HIS A 301 -12.75 7.15 -24.48
C HIS A 301 -13.97 8.03 -24.13
N ARG A 302 -13.81 9.36 -24.19
CA ARG A 302 -14.85 10.35 -23.86
C ARG A 302 -15.53 10.90 -25.11
N GLY A 303 -16.78 11.31 -24.97
CA GLY A 303 -17.54 11.98 -26.01
C GLY A 303 -17.62 11.14 -27.29
N ARG A 304 -17.04 11.66 -28.38
CA ARG A 304 -17.03 10.98 -29.69
C ARG A 304 -16.19 9.70 -29.76
N TYR A 305 -15.34 9.45 -28.76
CA TYR A 305 -14.47 8.27 -28.67
C TYR A 305 -15.00 7.21 -27.70
N ALA A 306 -16.23 7.37 -27.20
CA ALA A 306 -16.83 6.43 -26.27
C ALA A 306 -17.01 5.05 -26.91
N VAL A 307 -16.42 4.03 -26.29
CA VAL A 307 -16.61 2.62 -26.67
C VAL A 307 -17.95 2.15 -26.11
N MET A 308 -18.70 1.34 -26.86
CA MET A 308 -20.08 0.96 -26.52
C MET A 308 -20.18 0.22 -25.15
N GLU A 309 -19.19 -0.59 -24.81
CA GLU A 309 -19.07 -1.26 -23.50
C GLU A 309 -18.83 -0.25 -22.35
N ASP A 310 -17.98 0.75 -22.57
CA ASP A 310 -17.70 1.83 -21.60
C ASP A 310 -18.88 2.82 -21.49
N ALA A 311 -19.63 3.01 -22.58
CA ALA A 311 -20.80 3.89 -22.65
C ALA A 311 -21.99 3.39 -21.80
N MET A 312 -22.07 2.08 -21.53
CA MET A 312 -23.04 1.53 -20.57
C MET A 312 -22.65 1.84 -19.10
N ALA A 313 -21.35 2.05 -18.83
CA ALA A 313 -20.80 2.33 -17.51
C ALA A 313 -20.70 3.84 -17.19
N ALA A 314 -20.54 4.68 -18.21
CA ALA A 314 -20.39 6.13 -18.08
C ALA A 314 -21.73 6.87 -18.23
N SER A 315 -22.11 7.66 -17.22
CA SER A 315 -23.12 8.70 -17.43
C SER A 315 -22.50 9.82 -18.26
N SER A 316 -23.09 10.14 -19.41
CA SER A 316 -22.62 11.11 -20.41
C SER A 316 -22.56 12.58 -19.96
N GLU A 317 -22.85 12.89 -18.70
CA GLU A 317 -22.86 14.27 -18.18
C GLU A 317 -21.95 14.41 -16.95
N PRO A 318 -21.28 15.57 -16.76
CA PRO A 318 -20.49 15.84 -15.56
C PRO A 318 -21.41 15.81 -14.35
N VAL A 319 -21.21 14.77 -13.54
CA VAL A 319 -22.18 14.37 -12.55
C VAL A 319 -22.09 15.26 -11.31
N LYS A 320 -23.07 16.15 -11.09
CA LYS A 320 -23.17 17.00 -9.89
C LYS A 320 -23.96 16.31 -8.77
N GLY A 321 -23.61 16.61 -7.51
CA GLY A 321 -24.36 16.17 -6.32
C GLY A 321 -24.14 14.70 -5.94
N TRP A 322 -25.16 14.03 -5.40
CA TRP A 322 -25.09 12.64 -4.91
C TRP A 322 -24.71 11.61 -5.98
N ARG A 323 -24.92 11.93 -7.26
CA ARG A 323 -24.49 11.08 -8.37
C ARG A 323 -22.96 11.13 -8.60
N MET A 324 -22.25 12.11 -8.02
CA MET A 324 -20.77 12.18 -7.96
C MET A 324 -20.17 11.04 -7.13
N LEU A 325 -20.98 10.42 -6.25
CA LEU A 325 -20.61 9.20 -5.56
C LEU A 325 -20.45 8.02 -6.53
N GLY A 326 -20.71 8.15 -7.84
CA GLY A 326 -20.28 7.15 -8.82
C GLY A 326 -21.07 5.84 -8.82
N MET A 327 -22.27 5.82 -8.23
CA MET A 327 -23.23 4.73 -8.44
C MET A 327 -23.80 4.84 -9.86
N ASN A 328 -23.48 3.90 -10.73
CA ASN A 328 -24.02 3.84 -12.10
C ASN A 328 -25.12 2.75 -12.21
N LYS A 329 -25.63 2.53 -13.42
CA LYS A 329 -26.72 1.57 -13.68
C LYS A 329 -26.29 0.11 -13.47
N LEU A 330 -24.99 -0.19 -13.39
CA LEU A 330 -24.44 -1.52 -13.20
C LEU A 330 -24.54 -2.01 -11.75
N PHE A 331 -24.78 -1.12 -10.79
CA PHE A 331 -24.89 -1.49 -9.37
C PHE A 331 -26.15 -2.30 -9.10
N THR A 332 -25.98 -3.53 -8.62
CA THR A 332 -27.06 -4.34 -8.08
C THR A 332 -27.62 -3.72 -6.78
N ARG A 333 -28.77 -4.22 -6.29
CA ARG A 333 -29.31 -3.77 -5.00
C ARG A 333 -28.34 -4.03 -3.84
N GLY A 334 -27.62 -5.16 -3.89
CA GLY A 334 -26.57 -5.50 -2.92
C GLY A 334 -25.39 -4.54 -3.00
N ASP A 335 -24.92 -4.24 -4.22
CA ASP A 335 -23.79 -3.32 -4.42
C ASP A 335 -24.11 -1.93 -3.90
N LYS A 336 -25.33 -1.42 -4.16
CA LYS A 336 -25.77 -0.12 -3.64
C LYS A 336 -25.74 -0.08 -2.12
N PHE A 337 -26.21 -1.14 -1.46
CA PHE A 337 -26.18 -1.23 0.00
C PHE A 337 -24.75 -1.21 0.53
N ILE A 338 -23.87 -2.06 0.01
CA ILE A 338 -22.45 -2.13 0.42
C ILE A 338 -21.77 -0.77 0.22
N TYR A 339 -22.01 -0.16 -0.93
CA TYR A 339 -21.42 1.11 -1.30
C TYR A 339 -21.88 2.27 -0.40
N ILE A 340 -23.18 2.37 -0.14
CA ILE A 340 -23.75 3.36 0.80
C ILE A 340 -23.25 3.11 2.22
N ALA A 341 -23.21 1.85 2.68
CA ALA A 341 -22.68 1.50 3.99
C ALA A 341 -21.22 1.92 4.14
N SER A 342 -20.42 1.76 3.08
CA SER A 342 -19.00 2.15 3.06
C SER A 342 -18.84 3.67 3.23
N TYR A 343 -19.65 4.44 2.51
CA TYR A 343 -19.65 5.89 2.64
C TYR A 343 -20.17 6.35 4.00
N ALA A 344 -21.25 5.75 4.50
CA ALA A 344 -21.79 6.06 5.82
C ALA A 344 -20.74 5.80 6.90
N TRP A 345 -20.02 4.68 6.83
CA TRP A 345 -18.92 4.36 7.74
C TRP A 345 -17.79 5.39 7.67
N THR A 346 -17.34 5.72 6.46
CA THR A 346 -16.23 6.68 6.25
C THR A 346 -16.61 8.08 6.73
N PHE A 347 -17.82 8.53 6.39
CA PHE A 347 -18.31 9.86 6.75
C PHE A 347 -18.61 9.97 8.24
N LEU A 348 -19.12 8.91 8.87
CA LEU A 348 -19.28 8.83 10.32
C LEU A 348 -17.94 9.08 11.04
N TRP A 349 -16.90 8.33 10.67
CA TRP A 349 -15.58 8.51 11.29
C TRP A 349 -14.93 9.83 10.94
N PHE A 350 -15.19 10.37 9.74
CA PHE A 350 -14.77 11.72 9.38
C PHE A 350 -15.44 12.78 10.27
N ILE A 351 -16.74 12.69 10.51
CA ILE A 351 -17.45 13.58 11.44
C ILE A 351 -16.87 13.44 12.85
N VAL A 352 -16.69 12.21 13.35
CA VAL A 352 -16.08 11.96 14.66
C VAL A 352 -14.70 12.60 14.76
N PHE A 353 -13.88 12.49 13.71
CA PHE A 353 -12.57 13.12 13.63
C PHE A 353 -12.65 14.66 13.65
N VAL A 354 -13.52 15.26 12.81
CA VAL A 354 -13.68 16.72 12.73
C VAL A 354 -14.20 17.28 14.05
N VAL A 355 -15.27 16.71 14.60
CA VAL A 355 -15.87 17.12 15.87
C VAL A 355 -14.88 16.93 17.01
N GLY A 356 -14.21 15.76 17.09
CA GLY A 356 -13.20 15.49 18.11
C GLY A 356 -12.01 16.46 18.04
N THR A 357 -11.59 16.84 16.83
CA THR A 357 -10.54 17.84 16.61
C THR A 357 -10.98 19.21 17.08
N LEU A 358 -12.16 19.68 16.66
CA LEU A 358 -12.71 20.98 17.07
C LEU A 358 -12.85 21.06 18.59
N LEU A 359 -13.47 20.07 19.23
CA LEU A 359 -13.64 20.01 20.69
C LEU A 359 -12.31 20.03 21.44
N THR A 360 -11.29 19.35 20.91
CA THR A 360 -9.96 19.32 21.53
C THR A 360 -9.26 20.67 21.41
N LEU A 361 -9.37 21.33 20.27
CA LEU A 361 -8.76 22.64 20.02
C LEU A 361 -9.46 23.77 20.80
N THR A 362 -10.77 23.67 21.04
CA THR A 362 -11.55 24.72 21.74
C THR A 362 -11.66 24.51 23.25
N GLY A 363 -11.64 23.27 23.73
CA GLY A 363 -12.02 22.94 25.11
C GLY A 363 -11.06 22.02 25.86
N GLY A 364 -9.97 21.54 25.24
CA GLY A 364 -8.97 20.68 25.88
C GLY A 364 -9.55 19.39 26.45
N ILE A 365 -9.57 18.30 25.66
CA ILE A 365 -10.09 17.01 26.12
C ILE A 365 -9.09 16.32 27.07
N SER A 366 -9.58 15.83 28.22
CA SER A 366 -8.77 15.09 29.20
C SER A 366 -8.23 13.76 28.65
N ASP A 367 -7.11 13.29 29.19
CA ASP A 367 -6.51 12.02 28.78
C ASP A 367 -7.41 10.81 29.12
N LEU A 368 -8.24 10.91 30.16
CA LEU A 368 -9.24 9.88 30.50
C LEU A 368 -10.36 9.79 29.45
N SER A 369 -10.81 10.93 28.93
CA SER A 369 -11.81 10.96 27.86
C SER A 369 -11.26 10.33 26.58
N TRP A 370 -9.98 10.60 26.25
CA TRP A 370 -9.28 9.94 25.14
C TRP A 370 -9.16 8.43 25.37
N MET A 371 -8.82 7.99 26.58
CA MET A 371 -8.76 6.56 26.90
C MET A 371 -10.12 5.88 26.70
N ARG A 372 -11.22 6.49 27.17
CA ARG A 372 -12.59 5.98 26.94
C ARG A 372 -12.94 5.93 25.46
N PHE A 373 -12.56 6.96 24.70
CA PHE A 373 -12.75 6.98 23.25
C PHE A 373 -12.03 5.81 22.56
N TRP A 374 -10.74 5.59 22.86
CA TRP A 374 -9.98 4.48 22.27
C TRP A 374 -10.53 3.12 22.67
N TYR A 375 -10.99 2.97 23.92
CA TYR A 375 -11.67 1.77 24.37
C TYR A 375 -12.92 1.49 23.53
N ILE A 376 -13.80 2.49 23.36
CA ILE A 376 -15.01 2.36 22.53
C ILE A 376 -14.65 2.06 21.07
N TYR A 377 -13.64 2.75 20.53
CA TYR A 377 -13.13 2.54 19.18
C TYR A 377 -12.71 1.08 18.94
N ILE A 378 -11.95 0.50 19.88
CA ILE A 378 -11.53 -0.90 19.81
C ILE A 378 -12.74 -1.84 19.88
N ILE A 379 -13.68 -1.62 20.81
CA ILE A 379 -14.88 -2.48 20.95
C ILE A 379 -15.74 -2.45 19.67
N VAL A 380 -16.04 -1.25 19.14
CA VAL A 380 -16.77 -1.09 17.88
C VAL A 380 -16.01 -1.79 16.75
N GLY A 381 -14.69 -1.59 16.68
CA GLY A 381 -13.83 -2.23 15.71
C GLY A 381 -13.86 -3.75 15.78
N VAL A 382 -13.82 -4.35 16.97
CA VAL A 382 -13.90 -5.80 17.18
C VAL A 382 -15.25 -6.34 16.70
N VAL A 383 -16.36 -5.69 17.09
CA VAL A 383 -17.72 -6.11 16.67
C VAL A 383 -17.85 -6.10 15.15
N ILE A 384 -17.43 -5.01 14.49
CA ILE A 384 -17.45 -4.91 13.04
C ILE A 384 -16.49 -5.92 12.40
N SER A 385 -15.33 -6.16 13.01
CA SER A 385 -14.36 -7.13 12.50
C SER A 385 -14.92 -8.55 12.48
N VAL A 386 -15.67 -8.95 13.50
CA VAL A 386 -16.34 -10.27 13.52
C VAL A 386 -17.32 -10.39 12.35
N ILE A 387 -18.14 -9.37 12.12
CA ILE A 387 -19.11 -9.35 11.01
C ILE A 387 -18.38 -9.44 9.66
N VAL A 388 -17.34 -8.61 9.47
CA VAL A 388 -16.54 -8.57 8.24
C VAL A 388 -15.84 -9.90 8.00
N VAL A 389 -15.25 -10.52 9.02
CA VAL A 389 -14.57 -11.82 8.88
C VAL A 389 -15.56 -12.90 8.43
N ILE A 390 -16.72 -13.01 9.08
CA ILE A 390 -17.74 -14.00 8.68
C ILE A 390 -18.20 -13.74 7.24
N TRP A 391 -18.47 -12.48 6.91
CA TRP A 391 -18.91 -12.09 5.58
C TRP A 391 -17.86 -12.39 4.49
N PHE A 392 -16.61 -11.98 4.69
CA PHE A 392 -15.54 -12.16 3.70
C PHE A 392 -15.10 -13.61 3.58
N THR A 393 -15.09 -14.37 4.67
CA THR A 393 -14.80 -15.81 4.61
C THR A 393 -15.89 -16.54 3.83
N THR A 394 -17.15 -16.26 4.11
CA THR A 394 -18.27 -16.91 3.41
C THR A 394 -18.33 -16.50 1.94
N GLY A 395 -18.24 -15.20 1.66
CA GLY A 395 -18.23 -14.65 0.30
C GLY A 395 -17.04 -15.14 -0.51
N GLY A 396 -15.83 -15.08 0.07
CA GLY A 396 -14.61 -15.54 -0.57
C GLY A 396 -14.63 -17.03 -0.94
N LEU A 397 -15.22 -17.90 -0.10
CA LEU A 397 -15.40 -19.32 -0.44
C LEU A 397 -16.38 -19.53 -1.59
N ILE A 398 -17.48 -18.76 -1.63
CA ILE A 398 -18.46 -18.83 -2.71
C ILE A 398 -17.84 -18.35 -4.02
N ASP A 399 -17.16 -17.20 -4.00
CA ASP A 399 -16.55 -16.61 -5.19
C ASP A 399 -15.38 -17.44 -5.70
N MET A 400 -14.62 -18.08 -4.81
CA MET A 400 -13.59 -19.06 -5.20
C MET A 400 -14.20 -20.24 -5.96
N ARG A 401 -15.32 -20.80 -5.50
CA ARG A 401 -16.02 -21.89 -6.21
C ARG A 401 -16.52 -21.43 -7.58
N ARG A 402 -17.07 -20.22 -7.67
CA ARG A 402 -17.52 -19.62 -8.94
C ARG A 402 -16.35 -19.41 -9.90
N MET A 403 -15.23 -18.90 -9.41
CA MET A 403 -14.02 -18.70 -10.19
C MET A 403 -13.54 -20.01 -10.80
N PHE A 404 -13.45 -21.09 -10.01
CA PHE A 404 -13.06 -22.41 -10.54
C PHE A 404 -14.03 -22.91 -11.61
N ALA A 405 -15.34 -22.77 -11.39
CA ALA A 405 -16.34 -23.15 -12.38
C ALA A 405 -16.18 -22.35 -13.70
N GLU A 406 -16.01 -21.03 -13.61
CA GLU A 406 -15.81 -20.17 -14.79
C GLU A 406 -14.50 -20.49 -15.53
N LEU A 407 -13.41 -20.78 -14.80
CA LEU A 407 -12.13 -21.16 -15.39
C LEU A 407 -12.18 -22.46 -16.19
N HIS A 408 -13.10 -23.36 -15.85
CA HIS A 408 -13.33 -24.60 -16.59
C HIS A 408 -14.15 -24.40 -17.87
N THR A 409 -15.04 -23.41 -17.91
CA THR A 409 -15.96 -23.20 -19.04
C THR A 409 -15.53 -22.09 -20.00
N ARG A 410 -14.61 -21.21 -19.59
CA ARG A 410 -14.23 -20.02 -20.38
C ARG A 410 -13.31 -20.41 -21.53
N VAL A 411 -13.72 -20.07 -22.75
CA VAL A 411 -12.88 -20.14 -23.96
C VAL A 411 -11.75 -19.12 -23.83
N ARG A 412 -10.50 -19.57 -24.02
CA ARG A 412 -9.31 -18.72 -23.90
C ARG A 412 -8.86 -18.29 -25.28
N ASP A 413 -8.68 -16.98 -25.46
CA ASP A 413 -7.92 -16.48 -26.59
C ASP A 413 -6.44 -16.69 -26.32
N HIS A 414 -5.80 -17.55 -27.11
CA HIS A 414 -4.36 -17.83 -27.00
C HIS A 414 -3.49 -16.85 -27.79
N SER A 415 -4.12 -15.95 -28.56
CA SER A 415 -3.44 -14.90 -29.33
C SER A 415 -3.26 -13.59 -28.56
N ASP A 416 -4.01 -13.41 -27.47
CA ASP A 416 -3.83 -12.32 -26.52
C ASP A 416 -2.58 -12.56 -25.67
N ASP A 417 -1.50 -11.88 -26.03
CA ASP A 417 -0.24 -11.84 -25.28
C ASP A 417 -0.11 -10.55 -24.45
N GLY A 418 -1.18 -9.75 -24.35
CA GLY A 418 -1.19 -8.45 -23.68
C GLY A 418 -0.55 -7.31 -24.48
N THR A 419 -0.12 -7.56 -25.73
CA THR A 419 0.47 -6.52 -26.58
C THR A 419 -0.59 -5.73 -27.35
N VAL A 420 -0.54 -4.40 -27.26
CA VAL A 420 -1.33 -3.52 -28.13
C VAL A 420 -0.64 -3.44 -29.49
N ARG A 421 -1.14 -4.20 -30.47
CA ARG A 421 -0.64 -4.13 -31.85
C ARG A 421 -1.15 -2.84 -32.49
N ARG A 422 -0.26 -2.06 -33.10
CA ARG A 422 -0.68 -0.92 -33.92
C ARG A 422 -1.20 -1.46 -35.25
N GLU A 423 -2.26 -0.88 -35.79
CA GLU A 423 -2.82 -1.29 -37.09
C GLU A 423 -1.76 -1.32 -38.22
N THR A 424 -0.68 -0.55 -38.09
CA THR A 424 0.45 -0.53 -39.03
C THR A 424 1.36 -1.75 -38.98
N ASP A 425 1.26 -2.61 -37.95
CA ASP A 425 2.08 -3.82 -37.82
C ASP A 425 1.38 -5.06 -38.41
N ALA A 426 0.23 -4.87 -39.07
CA ALA A 426 -0.60 -5.91 -39.69
C ALA A 426 -0.37 -6.07 -41.22
N HIS A 427 0.70 -5.52 -41.77
CA HIS A 427 1.04 -5.63 -43.19
C HIS A 427 2.41 -6.26 -43.44
#